data_AF-A0A0J8GTG6-F1
#
_entry.id   AF-A0A0J8GTG6-F1
#
_cell.length_a   1.000
_cell.length_b   1.000
_cell.length_c   1.000
_cell.angle_alpha   90.00
_cell.angle_beta   90.00
_cell.angle_gamma   90.00
#
_symmetry.space_group_name_H-M   'P 1'
#
loop_
_entity.id
_entity.type
_entity.pdbx_description
1 polymer ?
#
loop_
_entity_poly.entity_id
_entity_poly.type
_entity_poly.pdbx_seq_one_letter_code
_entity_poly.pdbx_strand_id
1 'polypeptide(L)'
;MKFALKGFTLVELIVVILLIGILSVVALPKMSLISSGSDLAEARSRLIALLRHTQLQAMQNTQDTCHRVLVSASRFGQNTDCSSSSIPTSFEPNYLGFSSAEDASADIVFTANGSAISGNFDIRFSSLGLPLEDCSVGCSLTLTDNDAYTITIESQGYIHR
;
A
#
# COMPACT_ATOMS: atom_id res chain seq x y z
N MET A 1 47.74 4.67 37.34
CA MET A 1 47.79 4.43 35.89
C MET A 1 47.03 5.54 35.19
N LYS A 2 47.70 6.31 34.33
CA LYS A 2 47.15 7.51 33.67
C LYS A 2 46.86 7.13 32.22
N PHE A 3 45.59 7.02 31.84
CA PHE A 3 45.20 6.76 30.45
C PHE A 3 45.51 8.01 29.62
N ALA A 4 46.55 7.94 28.79
CA ALA A 4 46.81 8.97 27.80
C ALA A 4 45.70 8.89 26.74
N LEU A 5 44.82 9.89 26.67
CA LEU A 5 43.93 10.05 25.52
C LEU A 5 44.81 10.35 24.30
N LYS A 6 45.00 9.34 23.43
CA LYS A 6 45.54 9.55 22.09
C LYS A 6 44.56 10.45 21.35
N GLY A 7 44.94 11.70 21.12
CA GLY A 7 44.20 12.62 20.26
C GLY A 7 44.23 12.14 18.81
N PHE A 8 43.15 12.41 18.07
CA PHE A 8 43.07 12.23 16.63
C PHE A 8 44.19 13.04 15.94
N THR A 9 44.88 12.47 14.96
CA THR A 9 45.87 13.24 14.19
C THR A 9 45.15 14.20 13.24
N LEU A 10 45.80 15.32 12.90
CA LEU A 10 45.24 16.30 11.95
C LEU A 10 44.94 15.65 10.60
N VAL A 11 45.81 14.74 10.14
CA VAL A 11 45.62 13.99 8.88
C VAL A 11 44.41 13.06 8.97
N GLU A 12 44.21 12.39 10.10
CA GLU A 12 43.06 11.50 10.32
C GLU A 12 41.74 12.27 10.28
N LEU A 13 41.70 13.47 10.87
CA LEU A 13 40.52 14.35 10.79
C LEU A 13 40.21 14.73 9.33
N ILE A 14 41.24 15.11 8.56
CA ILE A 14 41.08 15.49 7.14
C ILE A 14 40.56 14.32 6.31
N VAL A 15 41.09 13.12 6.51
CA VAL A 15 40.64 11.94 5.78
C VAL A 15 39.18 11.61 6.13
N VAL A 16 38.77 11.73 7.39
CA VAL A 16 37.38 11.47 7.82
C VAL A 16 36.39 12.47 7.17
N ILE A 17 36.69 13.77 7.18
CA ILE A 17 35.80 14.75 6.54
C ILE A 17 35.72 14.55 5.03
N LEU A 18 36.81 14.13 4.39
CA LEU A 18 36.86 13.86 2.94
C LEU A 18 36.01 12.63 2.61
N LEU A 19 36.12 11.56 3.40
CA LEU A 19 35.29 10.36 3.26
C LEU A 19 33.80 10.64 3.47
N ILE A 20 33.43 11.42 4.50
CA ILE A 20 32.04 11.82 4.74
C ILE A 20 31.51 12.67 3.58
N GLY A 21 32.36 13.56 3.02
CA GLY A 21 32.01 14.37 1.84
C GLY A 21 31.68 13.53 0.63
N ILE A 22 32.50 12.53 0.29
CA ILE A 22 32.26 11.61 -0.83
C ILE A 22 30.97 10.81 -0.60
N LEU A 23 30.78 10.26 0.60
CA LEU A 23 29.60 9.46 0.93
C LEU A 23 28.30 10.30 0.87
N SER A 24 28.36 11.57 1.27
CA SER A 24 27.19 12.45 1.25
C SER A 24 26.68 12.70 -0.17
N VAL A 25 27.58 12.87 -1.15
CA VAL A 25 27.20 13.10 -2.56
C VAL A 25 26.51 11.89 -3.17
N VAL A 26 26.85 10.67 -2.74
CA VAL A 26 26.23 9.44 -3.27
C VAL A 26 24.99 8.99 -2.49
N ALA A 27 24.95 9.19 -1.17
CA ALA A 27 23.88 8.69 -0.31
C ALA A 27 22.62 9.57 -0.34
N LEU A 28 22.79 10.91 -0.35
CA LEU A 28 21.66 11.86 -0.32
C LEU A 28 20.69 11.71 -1.51
N PRO A 29 21.13 11.71 -2.79
CA PRO A 29 20.21 11.57 -3.92
C PRO A 29 19.50 10.21 -3.92
N LYS A 30 20.18 9.14 -3.46
CA LYS A 30 19.59 7.81 -3.34
C LYS A 30 18.47 7.77 -2.29
N MET A 31 18.65 8.42 -1.14
CA MET A 31 17.60 8.50 -0.11
C MET A 31 16.36 9.27 -0.57
N SER A 32 16.53 10.37 -1.30
CA SER A 32 15.40 11.16 -1.82
C SER A 32 14.58 10.45 -2.88
N LEU A 33 15.18 9.54 -3.64
CA LEU A 33 14.49 8.75 -4.67
C LEU A 33 13.73 7.56 -4.10
N ILE A 34 14.16 7.05 -2.94
CA ILE A 34 13.48 5.93 -2.28
C ILE A 34 12.11 6.37 -1.76
N SER A 35 11.96 7.61 -1.29
CA SER A 35 10.73 8.08 -0.66
C SER A 35 9.59 8.40 -1.62
N SER A 36 9.85 8.74 -2.88
CA SER A 36 8.79 9.17 -3.81
C SER A 36 8.12 8.03 -4.57
N GLY A 37 8.80 6.90 -4.77
CA GLY A 37 8.26 5.75 -5.51
C GLY A 37 7.87 4.55 -4.64
N SER A 38 8.31 4.50 -3.38
CA SER A 38 8.02 3.39 -2.46
C SER A 38 6.54 3.26 -2.16
N ASP A 39 5.87 4.38 -1.97
CA ASP A 39 4.56 4.42 -1.31
C ASP A 39 3.48 3.85 -2.25
N LEU A 40 3.56 4.16 -3.54
CA LEU A 40 2.66 3.63 -4.56
C LEU A 40 2.84 2.10 -4.74
N ALA A 41 4.09 1.63 -4.82
CA ALA A 41 4.38 0.20 -4.98
C ALA A 41 3.99 -0.61 -3.73
N GLU A 42 4.18 -0.02 -2.55
CA GLU A 42 3.74 -0.58 -1.28
C GLU A 42 2.21 -0.63 -1.19
N ALA A 43 1.51 0.47 -1.49
CA ALA A 43 0.05 0.53 -1.50
C ALA A 43 -0.54 -0.51 -2.46
N ARG A 44 0.02 -0.66 -3.66
CA ARG A 44 -0.35 -1.72 -4.61
C ARG A 44 -0.20 -3.11 -4.00
N SER A 45 0.96 -3.39 -3.41
CA SER A 45 1.29 -4.71 -2.85
C SER A 45 0.38 -5.05 -1.66
N ARG A 46 0.10 -4.06 -0.80
CA ARG A 46 -0.83 -4.17 0.33
C ARG A 46 -2.26 -4.40 -0.16
N LEU A 47 -2.72 -3.68 -1.18
CA LEU A 47 -4.06 -3.90 -1.76
C LEU A 47 -4.22 -5.31 -2.34
N ILE A 48 -3.23 -5.82 -3.08
CA ILE A 48 -3.26 -7.21 -3.58
C ILE A 48 -3.29 -8.21 -2.43
N ALA A 49 -2.47 -8.00 -1.40
CA ALA A 49 -2.43 -8.87 -0.22
C ALA A 49 -3.77 -8.86 0.52
N LEU A 50 -4.38 -7.68 0.69
CA LEU A 50 -5.67 -7.50 1.32
C LEU A 50 -6.78 -8.20 0.53
N LEU A 51 -6.85 -8.00 -0.79
CA LEU A 51 -7.85 -8.66 -1.63
C LEU A 51 -7.74 -10.19 -1.51
N ARG A 52 -6.52 -10.74 -1.62
CA ARG A 52 -6.29 -12.19 -1.43
C ARG A 52 -6.63 -12.65 -0.02
N HIS A 53 -6.35 -11.84 0.99
CA HIS A 53 -6.70 -12.14 2.38
C HIS A 53 -8.22 -12.23 2.55
N THR A 54 -8.97 -11.24 2.05
CA THR A 54 -10.44 -11.24 2.11
C THR A 54 -11.07 -12.36 1.29
N GLN A 55 -10.50 -12.70 0.13
CA GLN A 55 -10.89 -13.86 -0.66
C GLN A 55 -10.68 -15.18 0.11
N LEU A 56 -9.52 -15.34 0.76
CA LEU A 56 -9.24 -16.50 1.60
C LEU A 56 -10.20 -16.58 2.79
N GLN A 57 -10.45 -15.45 3.47
CA GLN A 57 -11.43 -15.41 4.55
C GLN A 57 -12.82 -15.87 4.10
N ALA A 58 -13.29 -15.41 2.93
CA ALA A 58 -14.58 -15.83 2.37
C ALA A 58 -14.65 -17.35 2.09
N MET A 59 -13.56 -17.95 1.64
CA MET A 59 -13.49 -19.39 1.39
C MET A 59 -13.36 -20.22 2.68
N GLN A 60 -12.82 -19.65 3.76
CA GLN A 60 -12.69 -20.33 5.05
C GLN A 60 -13.96 -20.22 5.90
N ASN A 61 -14.61 -19.06 5.88
CA ASN A 61 -15.82 -18.80 6.64
C ASN A 61 -17.01 -18.64 5.69
N THR A 62 -17.61 -19.76 5.32
CA THR A 62 -18.75 -19.78 4.38
C THR A 62 -20.08 -19.39 5.03
N GLN A 63 -20.11 -19.21 6.36
CA GLN A 63 -21.32 -18.81 7.08
C GLN A 63 -21.49 -17.29 7.08
N ASP A 64 -20.39 -16.55 7.15
CA ASP A 64 -20.39 -15.10 7.02
C ASP A 64 -20.30 -14.69 5.54
N THR A 65 -21.27 -13.92 5.09
CA THR A 65 -21.28 -13.34 3.73
C THR A 65 -20.56 -11.99 3.66
N CYS A 66 -20.02 -11.54 4.80
CA CYS A 66 -19.44 -10.21 4.92
C CYS A 66 -17.92 -10.20 4.76
N HIS A 67 -17.46 -10.50 3.55
CA HIS A 67 -16.05 -10.44 3.18
C HIS A 67 -15.87 -9.44 2.04
N ARG A 68 -15.55 -8.20 2.40
CA ARG A 68 -15.47 -7.10 1.46
C ARG A 68 -14.27 -6.18 1.66
N VAL A 69 -13.87 -5.57 0.57
CA VAL A 69 -12.87 -4.50 0.49
C VAL A 69 -13.53 -3.32 -0.20
N LEU A 70 -13.49 -2.17 0.46
CA LEU A 70 -13.97 -0.91 -0.10
C LEU A 70 -12.78 -0.12 -0.61
N VAL A 71 -12.90 0.43 -1.81
CA VAL A 71 -11.90 1.30 -2.43
C VAL A 71 -12.54 2.64 -2.75
N SER A 72 -11.98 3.72 -2.24
CA SER A 72 -12.33 5.11 -2.53
C SER A 72 -11.30 5.71 -3.49
N ALA A 73 -11.50 6.95 -3.91
CA ALA A 73 -10.59 7.69 -4.79
C ALA A 73 -9.15 7.80 -4.26
N SER A 74 -8.92 7.69 -2.95
CA SER A 74 -7.58 7.86 -2.37
C SER A 74 -7.22 6.82 -1.29
N ARG A 75 -8.16 5.94 -0.93
CA ARG A 75 -8.01 5.00 0.18
C ARG A 75 -8.65 3.67 -0.13
N PHE A 76 -8.21 2.62 0.55
CA PHE A 76 -8.88 1.32 0.52
C PHE A 76 -8.87 0.68 1.91
N GLY A 77 -9.73 -0.30 2.13
CA GLY A 77 -9.65 -1.10 3.32
C GLY A 77 -10.74 -2.16 3.43
N GLN A 78 -10.47 -3.17 4.25
CA GLN A 78 -11.48 -4.13 4.65
C GLN A 78 -12.49 -3.46 5.58
N ASN A 79 -13.77 -3.77 5.39
CA ASN A 79 -14.81 -3.35 6.32
C ASN A 79 -15.65 -4.57 6.70
N THR A 80 -15.71 -4.85 8.00
CA THR A 80 -16.41 -5.99 8.62
C THR A 80 -17.92 -5.75 8.81
N ASP A 81 -18.39 -4.51 8.70
CA ASP A 81 -19.78 -4.08 8.89
C ASP A 81 -20.53 -3.96 7.55
N CYS A 82 -21.11 -5.03 7.04
CA CYS A 82 -21.76 -5.06 5.71
C CYS A 82 -22.96 -4.12 5.49
N SER A 83 -23.47 -3.49 6.55
CA SER A 83 -24.54 -2.49 6.50
C SER A 83 -24.04 -1.07 6.26
N SER A 84 -22.76 -0.81 6.56
CA SER A 84 -22.14 0.49 6.32
C SER A 84 -21.49 0.52 4.95
N SER A 85 -21.26 1.69 4.37
CA SER A 85 -20.41 1.82 3.17
C SER A 85 -19.27 2.79 3.44
N SER A 86 -18.79 2.88 4.68
CA SER A 86 -17.70 3.77 5.08
C SER A 86 -16.37 3.01 5.14
N ILE A 87 -15.25 3.62 4.79
CA ILE A 87 -13.93 3.00 5.00
C ILE A 87 -13.47 3.37 6.43
N PRO A 88 -13.09 2.40 7.28
CA PRO A 88 -12.51 2.71 8.60
C PRO A 88 -11.35 3.70 8.49
N THR A 89 -11.21 4.60 9.46
CA THR A 89 -10.14 5.63 9.44
C THR A 89 -8.78 5.07 9.84
N SER A 90 -8.76 4.02 10.64
CA SER A 90 -7.57 3.28 11.05
C SER A 90 -7.78 1.77 10.92
N PHE A 91 -6.69 1.04 10.78
CA PHE A 91 -6.66 -0.40 10.62
C PHE A 91 -5.66 -1.00 11.60
N GLU A 92 -6.11 -1.96 12.41
CA GLU A 92 -5.26 -2.74 13.30
C GLU A 92 -5.62 -4.23 13.10
N PRO A 93 -4.76 -5.02 12.44
CA PRO A 93 -3.43 -4.68 11.90
C PRO A 93 -3.45 -3.82 10.63
N ASN A 94 -2.35 -3.09 10.39
CA ASN A 94 -2.20 -2.10 9.31
C ASN A 94 -2.35 -2.66 7.88
N TYR A 95 -2.14 -3.96 7.66
CA TYR A 95 -2.29 -4.57 6.32
C TYR A 95 -3.77 -4.66 5.88
N LEU A 96 -4.73 -4.38 6.77
CA LEU A 96 -6.16 -4.42 6.47
C LEU A 96 -6.67 -3.22 5.68
N GLY A 97 -5.85 -2.20 5.45
CA GLY A 97 -6.23 -1.07 4.62
C GLY A 97 -5.20 0.04 4.58
N PHE A 98 -5.62 1.18 4.04
CA PHE A 98 -4.85 2.40 3.91
C PHE A 98 -5.52 3.48 4.77
N SER A 99 -4.90 3.83 5.88
CA SER A 99 -5.48 4.72 6.90
C SER A 99 -5.66 6.15 6.40
N SER A 100 -6.46 6.96 7.12
CA SER A 100 -6.65 8.38 6.76
C SER A 100 -5.40 9.21 7.00
N ALA A 101 -4.49 8.75 7.86
CA ALA A 101 -3.21 9.40 8.09
C ALA A 101 -2.24 9.18 6.93
N GLU A 102 -2.25 7.97 6.35
CA GLU A 102 -1.46 7.64 5.15
C GLU A 102 -1.99 8.38 3.92
N ASP A 103 -3.31 8.45 3.75
CA ASP A 103 -3.99 9.27 2.74
C ASP A 103 -3.60 10.75 2.80
N ALA A 104 -3.55 11.33 4.01
CA ALA A 104 -3.14 12.72 4.16
C ALA A 104 -1.67 12.97 3.81
N SER A 105 -0.86 11.91 3.76
CA SER A 105 0.58 11.98 3.52
C SER A 105 0.98 11.56 2.10
N ALA A 106 0.15 10.79 1.40
CA ALA A 106 0.42 10.22 0.09
C ALA A 106 -0.55 10.75 -0.98
N ASP A 107 -0.05 11.13 -2.15
CA ASP A 107 -0.86 11.65 -3.27
C ASP A 107 -1.25 10.54 -4.26
N ILE A 108 -1.85 9.47 -3.73
CA ILE A 108 -2.25 8.30 -4.53
C ILE A 108 -3.72 8.40 -4.90
N VAL A 109 -4.00 8.36 -6.21
CA VAL A 109 -5.36 8.34 -6.77
C VAL A 109 -5.69 6.94 -7.28
N PHE A 110 -6.88 6.46 -6.91
CA PHE A 110 -7.44 5.18 -7.34
C PHE A 110 -8.55 5.41 -8.36
N THR A 111 -8.50 4.65 -9.44
CA THR A 111 -9.54 4.59 -10.46
C THR A 111 -9.99 3.14 -10.65
N ALA A 112 -11.26 2.95 -10.97
CA ALA A 112 -11.83 1.64 -11.25
C ALA A 112 -12.35 1.61 -12.68
N ASN A 113 -11.97 0.58 -13.45
CA ASN A 113 -12.36 0.38 -14.84
C ASN A 113 -12.11 1.62 -15.73
N GLY A 114 -10.98 2.31 -15.49
CA GLY A 114 -10.60 3.54 -16.20
C GLY A 114 -11.40 4.80 -15.83
N SER A 115 -12.24 4.74 -14.80
CA SER A 115 -13.08 5.85 -14.33
C SER A 115 -12.73 6.24 -12.89
N ALA A 116 -12.92 7.53 -12.56
CA ALA A 116 -12.76 8.01 -11.19
C ALA A 116 -13.84 7.41 -10.26
N ILE A 117 -13.46 7.07 -9.04
CA ILE A 117 -14.36 6.51 -8.04
C ILE A 117 -15.08 7.68 -7.34
N SER A 118 -16.40 7.87 -7.57
CA SER A 118 -17.19 8.97 -6.99
C SER A 118 -17.85 8.63 -5.64
N GLY A 119 -17.31 7.63 -4.93
CA GLY A 119 -17.87 7.05 -3.73
C GLY A 119 -16.97 5.93 -3.23
N ASN A 120 -17.55 4.76 -2.96
CA ASN A 120 -16.77 3.56 -2.68
C ASN A 120 -17.10 2.48 -3.72
N PHE A 121 -16.05 1.87 -4.25
CA PHE A 121 -16.08 0.70 -5.08
C PHE A 121 -16.02 -0.53 -4.17
N ASP A 122 -17.10 -1.30 -4.14
CA ASP A 122 -17.31 -2.44 -3.24
C ASP A 122 -16.92 -3.74 -3.93
N ILE A 123 -15.88 -4.38 -3.41
CA ILE A 123 -15.37 -5.66 -3.89
C ILE A 123 -15.64 -6.70 -2.82
N ARG A 124 -16.51 -7.66 -3.14
CA ARG A 124 -16.84 -8.78 -2.24
C ARG A 124 -16.40 -10.09 -2.83
N PHE A 125 -16.18 -11.07 -1.97
CA PHE A 125 -15.90 -12.44 -2.42
C PHE A 125 -16.97 -13.40 -1.92
N SER A 126 -17.42 -14.26 -2.81
CA SER A 126 -18.27 -15.41 -2.47
C SER A 126 -17.46 -16.49 -1.73
N SER A 127 -18.16 -17.47 -1.14
CA SER A 127 -17.53 -18.65 -0.54
C SER A 127 -16.71 -19.51 -1.51
N LEU A 128 -16.88 -19.29 -2.82
CA LEU A 128 -16.10 -19.94 -3.88
C LEU A 128 -14.88 -19.09 -4.32
N GLY A 129 -14.65 -17.94 -3.68
CA GLY A 129 -13.58 -17.02 -4.04
C GLY A 129 -13.84 -16.21 -5.31
N LEU A 130 -15.05 -16.24 -5.86
CA LEU A 130 -15.47 -15.43 -7.00
C LEU A 130 -15.79 -14.00 -6.54
N PRO A 131 -15.40 -12.96 -7.30
CA PRO A 131 -15.74 -11.59 -6.99
C PRO A 131 -17.23 -11.33 -7.21
N LEU A 132 -17.80 -10.43 -6.41
CA LEU A 132 -19.19 -10.00 -6.41
C LEU A 132 -19.28 -8.47 -6.42
N GLU A 133 -20.51 -7.94 -6.45
CA GLU A 133 -20.81 -6.50 -6.51
C GLU A 133 -20.14 -5.82 -7.73
N ASP A 134 -19.35 -4.76 -7.50
CA ASP A 134 -18.77 -3.91 -8.55
C ASP A 134 -17.69 -4.64 -9.38
N CYS A 135 -17.22 -5.80 -8.91
CA CYS A 135 -16.27 -6.67 -9.62
C CYS A 135 -16.86 -8.01 -10.09
N SER A 136 -18.18 -8.17 -10.11
CA SER A 136 -18.84 -9.44 -10.47
C SER A 136 -18.47 -10.00 -11.85
N VAL A 137 -18.18 -9.13 -12.83
CA VAL A 137 -17.74 -9.50 -14.19
C VAL A 137 -16.22 -9.39 -14.40
N GLY A 138 -15.48 -9.19 -13.32
CA GLY A 138 -14.09 -8.75 -13.35
C GLY A 138 -13.97 -7.22 -13.42
N CYS A 139 -12.83 -6.72 -12.97
CA CYS A 139 -12.58 -5.29 -12.83
C CYS A 139 -11.09 -4.98 -12.82
N SER A 140 -10.73 -3.75 -13.19
CA SER A 140 -9.35 -3.24 -13.14
C SER A 140 -9.27 -2.04 -12.20
N LEU A 141 -8.43 -2.11 -11.18
CA LEU A 141 -8.10 -0.99 -10.30
C LEU A 141 -6.78 -0.40 -10.73
N THR A 142 -6.72 0.91 -10.98
CA THR A 142 -5.45 1.59 -11.29
C THR A 142 -5.12 2.59 -10.21
N LEU A 143 -3.92 2.46 -9.64
CA LEU A 143 -3.33 3.38 -8.68
C LEU A 143 -2.41 4.33 -9.46
N THR A 144 -2.49 5.62 -9.20
CA THR A 144 -1.71 6.63 -9.91
C THR A 144 -1.17 7.67 -8.93
N ASP A 145 0.13 7.95 -9.03
CA ASP A 145 0.84 9.07 -8.42
C ASP A 145 1.74 9.66 -9.54
N ASN A 146 3.06 9.49 -9.47
CA ASN A 146 4.00 9.79 -10.57
C ASN A 146 4.12 8.64 -11.59
N ASP A 147 3.81 7.42 -11.15
CA ASP A 147 3.70 6.21 -11.96
C ASP A 147 2.27 5.67 -11.89
N ALA A 148 1.93 4.73 -12.78
CA ALA A 148 0.63 4.06 -12.77
C ALA A 148 0.80 2.54 -12.66
N TYR A 149 0.04 1.93 -11.74
CA TYR A 149 -0.02 0.49 -11.59
C TYR A 149 -1.45 -0.01 -11.64
N THR A 150 -1.71 -1.00 -12.50
CA THR A 150 -3.02 -1.63 -12.62
C THR A 150 -3.03 -2.97 -11.90
N ILE A 151 -4.13 -3.28 -11.24
CA ILE A 151 -4.47 -4.57 -10.64
C ILE A 151 -5.73 -5.03 -11.35
N THR A 152 -5.71 -6.25 -11.89
CA THR A 152 -6.87 -6.84 -12.56
C THR A 152 -7.38 -8.01 -11.73
N ILE A 153 -8.70 -8.01 -11.50
CA ILE A 153 -9.43 -9.09 -10.87
C ILE A 153 -10.30 -9.70 -11.96
N GLU A 154 -10.02 -10.95 -12.30
CA GLU A 154 -10.81 -11.72 -13.26
C GLU A 154 -12.13 -12.17 -12.66
N SER A 155 -13.15 -12.40 -13.48
CA SER A 155 -14.46 -12.89 -13.04
C SER A 155 -14.40 -14.25 -12.32
N GLN A 156 -13.31 -15.00 -12.51
CA GLN A 156 -13.05 -16.29 -11.85
C GLN A 156 -12.32 -16.15 -10.50
N GLY A 157 -12.06 -14.93 -10.02
CA GLY A 157 -11.36 -14.67 -8.76
C GLY A 157 -9.83 -14.70 -8.85
N TYR A 158 -9.27 -14.71 -10.06
CA TYR A 158 -7.82 -14.57 -10.23
C TYR A 158 -7.41 -13.10 -10.12
N ILE A 159 -6.47 -12.81 -9.21
CA ILE A 159 -5.99 -11.45 -8.94
C ILE A 159 -4.54 -11.32 -9.39
N HIS A 160 -4.31 -10.48 -10.39
CA HIS A 160 -2.99 -10.23 -10.95
C HIS A 160 -2.73 -8.75 -11.22
N ARG A 161 -1.50 -8.51 -11.67
CA ARG A 161 -0.87 -7.21 -11.78
C ARG A 161 -0.54 -6.92 -13.24
#